data_AF-A0A257YS67-F1
#
_entry.id   AF-A0A257YS67-F1
#
_cell.length_a   1.000
_cell.length_b   1.000
_cell.length_c   1.000
_cell.angle_alpha   90.00
_cell.angle_beta   90.00
_cell.angle_gamma   90.00
#
_symmetry.space_group_name_H-M   'P 1'
#
loop_
_entity.id
_entity.type
_entity.pdbx_description
1 polymer ?
#
loop_
_entity_poly.entity_id
_entity_poly.type
_entity_poly.pdbx_seq_one_letter_code
_entity_poly.pdbx_strand_id
1 'polypeptide(L)'
;MNPFRRHAVSKVIITCAVTGGIHTPTMSDHLPITPSEIAEQAIAAAEAGAAILHLHARDPKDGRPTPDPAVFMEFLPRIKQSCDAVINITTGGGLNMTVEDRL
;
A
#
# COMPACT_ATOMS: atom_id res chain seq x y z
N MET A 1 7.06 12.78 43.91
CA MET A 1 6.78 12.31 42.54
C MET A 1 5.39 12.80 42.16
N ASN A 2 5.21 13.48 41.02
CA ASN A 2 3.94 14.11 40.65
C ASN A 2 3.04 13.10 39.88
N PRO A 3 1.88 12.68 40.41
CA PRO A 3 1.05 11.62 39.81
C PRO A 3 0.25 12.06 38.56
N PHE A 4 0.40 13.30 38.09
CA PHE A 4 -0.41 13.88 37.00
C PHE A 4 0.33 14.15 35.68
N ARG A 5 1.52 13.56 35.46
CA ARG A 5 2.09 13.54 34.10
C ARG A 5 1.29 12.58 33.22
N ARG A 6 0.17 13.07 32.66
CA ARG A 6 -0.33 12.54 31.38
C ARG A 6 0.84 12.68 30.42
N HIS A 7 1.46 11.57 30.06
CA HIS A 7 2.34 11.55 28.90
C HIS A 7 1.47 12.04 27.75
N ALA A 8 1.86 13.15 27.10
CA ALA A 8 1.23 13.51 25.84
C ALA A 8 1.27 12.25 24.98
N VAL A 9 0.10 11.70 24.64
CA VAL A 9 0.04 10.44 23.91
C VAL A 9 0.84 10.67 22.63
N SER A 10 1.95 9.97 22.46
CA SER A 10 2.78 10.09 21.28
C SER A 10 1.92 9.77 20.06
N LYS A 11 2.04 10.57 19.00
CA LYS A 11 1.31 10.34 17.75
C LYS A 11 1.61 8.91 17.26
N VAL A 12 0.56 8.17 16.95
CA VAL A 12 0.67 6.79 16.45
C VAL A 12 0.75 6.84 14.93
N ILE A 13 1.71 6.12 14.35
CA ILE A 13 1.83 5.96 12.91
C ILE A 13 1.05 4.71 12.52
N ILE A 14 0.08 4.87 11.62
CA ILE A 14 -0.66 3.77 11.02
C ILE A 14 -0.13 3.58 9.61
N THR A 15 0.36 2.38 9.31
CA THR A 15 0.71 1.96 7.95
C THR A 15 -0.36 1.03 7.44
N CYS A 16 -0.88 1.30 6.24
CA CYS A 16 -1.78 0.38 5.54
C CYS A 16 -1.01 -0.33 4.41
N ALA A 17 -0.93 -1.66 4.47
CA ALA A 17 -0.44 -2.49 3.37
C ALA A 17 -1.64 -2.97 2.56
N VAL A 18 -1.87 -2.33 1.42
CA VAL A 18 -3.17 -2.37 0.71
C VAL A 18 -3.44 -3.72 0.05
N THR A 19 -2.42 -4.38 -0.52
CA THR A 19 -2.60 -5.62 -1.28
C THR A 19 -1.52 -6.68 -1.04
N GLY A 20 -0.24 -6.29 -1.04
CA GLY A 20 0.89 -7.20 -0.85
C GLY A 20 1.14 -8.14 -2.04
N GLY A 21 2.07 -9.09 -1.86
CA GLY A 21 2.46 -10.09 -2.85
C GLY A 21 2.17 -11.54 -2.46
N ILE A 22 1.41 -11.77 -1.38
CA ILE A 22 1.18 -13.11 -0.78
C ILE A 22 -0.24 -13.63 -1.05
N HIS A 23 -1.27 -12.89 -0.66
CA HIS A 23 -2.66 -13.32 -0.90
C HIS A 23 -3.00 -13.33 -2.39
N THR A 24 -3.89 -14.25 -2.78
CA THR A 24 -4.36 -14.44 -4.17
C THR A 24 -5.81 -14.00 -4.32
N PRO A 25 -6.27 -13.68 -5.54
CA PRO A 25 -7.66 -13.26 -5.78
C PRO A 25 -8.71 -14.26 -5.26
N THR A 26 -8.40 -15.55 -5.31
CA THR A 26 -9.28 -16.63 -4.84
C THR A 26 -9.52 -16.64 -3.32
N MET A 27 -8.75 -15.85 -2.56
CA MET A 27 -8.86 -15.81 -1.09
C MET A 27 -9.86 -14.75 -0.60
N SER A 28 -10.16 -13.72 -1.41
CA SER A 28 -11.07 -12.64 -1.04
C SER A 28 -11.44 -11.79 -2.25
N ASP A 29 -12.75 -11.52 -2.39
CA ASP A 29 -13.28 -10.56 -3.36
C ASP A 29 -12.92 -9.10 -3.03
N HIS A 30 -12.35 -8.85 -1.84
CA HIS A 30 -11.94 -7.52 -1.39
C HIS A 30 -10.46 -7.21 -1.61
N LEU A 31 -9.67 -8.17 -2.11
CA LEU A 31 -8.26 -7.94 -2.44
C LEU A 31 -8.16 -6.98 -3.64
N PRO A 32 -7.60 -5.76 -3.50
CA PRO A 32 -7.49 -4.85 -4.64
C PRO A 32 -6.41 -5.35 -5.60
N ILE A 33 -6.77 -5.43 -6.89
CA ILE A 33 -5.94 -6.00 -7.96
C ILE A 33 -5.60 -4.94 -9.00
N THR A 34 -6.61 -4.23 -9.48
CA THR A 34 -6.43 -3.23 -10.54
C THR A 34 -5.82 -1.94 -9.97
N PRO A 35 -5.13 -1.13 -10.80
CA PRO A 35 -4.64 0.17 -10.39
C PRO A 35 -5.72 1.09 -9.80
N SER A 36 -6.97 1.01 -10.29
CA SER A 36 -8.06 1.82 -9.73
C SER A 36 -8.45 1.35 -8.34
N GLU A 37 -8.63 0.05 -8.12
CA GLU A 37 -8.94 -0.50 -6.80
C GLU A 37 -7.83 -0.21 -5.79
N ILE A 38 -6.56 -0.34 -6.22
CA ILE A 38 -5.40 -0.03 -5.37
C ILE A 38 -5.40 1.45 -5.00
N ALA A 39 -5.61 2.36 -5.96
CA ALA A 39 -5.67 3.79 -5.68
C ALA A 39 -6.83 4.13 -4.73
N GLU A 40 -8.03 3.62 -5.01
CA GLU A 40 -9.24 3.87 -4.21
C GLU A 40 -9.09 3.39 -2.77
N GLN A 41 -8.64 2.14 -2.57
CA GLN A 41 -8.44 1.61 -1.21
C GLN A 41 -7.28 2.29 -0.48
N ALA A 42 -6.21 2.68 -1.18
CA ALA A 42 -5.10 3.42 -0.58
C ALA A 42 -5.53 4.82 -0.10
N ILE A 43 -6.31 5.54 -0.92
CA ILE A 43 -6.86 6.85 -0.56
C ILE A 43 -7.82 6.71 0.62
N ALA A 44 -8.74 5.73 0.57
CA ALA A 44 -9.65 5.47 1.68
C ALA A 44 -8.92 5.13 2.98
N ALA A 45 -7.81 4.38 2.91
CA ALA A 45 -6.97 4.10 4.07
C ALA A 45 -6.32 5.38 4.63
N ALA A 46 -5.84 6.28 3.77
CA ALA A 46 -5.29 7.57 4.19
C ALA A 46 -6.37 8.45 4.86
N GLU A 47 -7.57 8.53 4.28
CA GLU A 47 -8.73 9.24 4.85
C GLU A 47 -9.15 8.67 6.21
N ALA A 48 -9.01 7.36 6.41
CA ALA A 48 -9.26 6.68 7.68
C ALA A 48 -8.14 6.88 8.73
N GLY A 49 -7.02 7.51 8.37
CA GLY A 49 -5.94 7.87 9.28
C GLY A 49 -4.60 7.16 9.05
N ALA A 50 -4.43 6.42 7.95
CA ALA A 50 -3.13 5.88 7.58
C ALA A 50 -2.15 7.01 7.21
N ALA A 51 -1.02 7.07 7.90
CA ALA A 51 0.05 8.02 7.62
C ALA A 51 1.01 7.51 6.55
N ILE A 52 1.04 6.19 6.32
CA ILE A 52 1.92 5.52 5.35
C ILE A 52 1.11 4.49 4.56
N LEU A 53 1.31 4.45 3.26
CA LEU A 53 0.73 3.49 2.33
C LEU A 53 1.84 2.58 1.79
N HIS A 54 1.82 1.32 2.18
CA HIS A 54 2.74 0.29 1.67
C HIS A 54 2.14 -0.36 0.43
N LEU A 55 2.82 -0.21 -0.70
CA LEU A 55 2.24 -0.47 -2.03
C LEU A 55 2.99 -1.57 -2.77
N HIS A 56 2.20 -2.44 -3.38
CA HIS A 56 2.59 -3.45 -4.36
C HIS A 56 1.70 -3.24 -5.59
N ALA A 57 2.18 -3.64 -6.76
CA ALA A 57 1.37 -3.73 -7.97
C ALA A 57 0.99 -5.19 -8.27
N ARG A 58 -0.12 -5.37 -8.99
CA ARG A 58 -0.59 -6.65 -9.52
C ARG A 58 -0.94 -6.50 -10.99
N ASP A 59 -0.82 -7.58 -11.75
CA ASP A 59 -1.33 -7.65 -13.11
C ASP A 59 -2.86 -7.53 -13.07
N PRO A 60 -3.46 -6.53 -13.73
CA PRO A 60 -4.91 -6.33 -13.70
C PRO A 60 -5.72 -7.49 -14.30
N LYS A 61 -5.08 -8.36 -15.10
CA LYS A 61 -5.77 -9.46 -15.80
C LYS A 61 -6.01 -10.66 -14.90
N ASP A 62 -5.10 -10.94 -13.97
CA ASP A 62 -5.11 -12.19 -13.20
C ASP A 62 -4.71 -12.03 -11.72
N GLY A 63 -4.31 -10.84 -11.30
CA GLY A 63 -3.96 -10.53 -9.90
C GLY A 63 -2.59 -11.04 -9.44
N ARG A 64 -1.76 -11.59 -10.34
CA ARG A 64 -0.38 -11.98 -9.98
C ARG A 64 0.43 -10.73 -9.62
N PRO A 65 1.35 -10.77 -8.63
CA PRO A 65 2.22 -9.65 -8.34
C PRO A 65 3.07 -9.27 -9.57
N THR A 66 3.23 -7.97 -9.83
CA THR A 66 4.07 -7.46 -10.92
C THR A 66 5.07 -6.43 -10.39
N PRO A 67 6.34 -6.44 -10.84
CA PRO A 67 7.30 -5.40 -10.50
C PRO A 67 7.22 -4.20 -11.46
N ASP A 68 6.44 -4.31 -12.55
CA ASP A 68 6.46 -3.38 -13.66
C ASP A 68 6.17 -1.93 -13.22
N PRO A 69 7.16 -1.01 -13.31
CA PRO A 69 6.99 0.39 -12.94
C PRO A 69 5.86 1.09 -13.71
N ALA A 70 5.53 0.64 -14.92
CA ALA A 70 4.42 1.19 -15.68
C ALA A 70 3.09 0.98 -14.95
N VAL A 71 2.88 -0.20 -14.34
CA VAL A 71 1.66 -0.51 -13.58
C VAL A 71 1.60 0.34 -12.30
N PHE A 72 2.74 0.58 -11.64
CA PHE A 72 2.80 1.51 -10.51
C PHE A 72 2.39 2.93 -10.91
N MET A 73 2.83 3.39 -12.08
CA MET A 73 2.51 4.75 -12.56
C MET A 73 1.03 4.96 -12.88
N GLU A 74 0.23 3.91 -13.00
CA GLU A 74 -1.23 4.03 -13.17
C GLU A 74 -1.96 4.46 -11.88
N PHE A 75 -1.38 4.22 -10.69
CA PHE A 75 -2.01 4.55 -9.41
C PHE A 75 -1.23 5.54 -8.54
N LEU A 76 0.10 5.59 -8.61
CA LEU A 76 0.90 6.48 -7.77
C LEU A 76 0.57 7.98 -7.93
N PRO A 77 0.39 8.52 -9.16
CA PRO A 77 0.01 9.93 -9.33
C PRO A 77 -1.36 10.24 -8.72
N ARG A 78 -2.33 9.31 -8.85
CA ARG A 78 -3.67 9.47 -8.27
C ARG A 78 -3.59 9.55 -6.74
N ILE A 79 -2.89 8.61 -6.10
CA ILE A 79 -2.71 8.61 -4.63
C ILE A 79 -2.04 9.91 -4.17
N LYS A 80 -0.95 10.32 -4.85
CA LYS A 80 -0.21 11.55 -4.52
C LYS A 80 -1.04 12.82 -4.67
N GLN A 81 -1.97 12.86 -5.63
CA GLN A 81 -2.85 14.01 -5.83
C GLN A 81 -4.00 14.05 -4.82
N SER A 82 -4.33 12.92 -4.19
CA SER A 82 -5.51 12.78 -3.33
C SER A 82 -5.21 12.85 -1.83
N CYS A 83 -3.98 12.57 -1.38
CA CYS A 83 -3.62 12.61 0.04
C CYS A 83 -2.14 12.89 0.29
N ASP A 84 -1.81 13.25 1.54
CA ASP A 84 -0.43 13.52 2.00
C ASP A 84 0.26 12.31 2.66
N ALA A 85 -0.34 11.12 2.56
CA ALA A 85 0.24 9.92 3.14
C ALA A 85 1.59 9.56 2.47
N VAL A 86 2.54 9.04 3.24
CA VAL A 86 3.83 8.62 2.71
C VAL A 86 3.64 7.42 1.80
N ILE A 87 4.10 7.53 0.56
CA ILE A 87 4.16 6.44 -0.40
C ILE A 87 5.40 5.59 -0.10
N ASN A 88 5.16 4.33 0.29
CA ASN A 88 6.19 3.33 0.52
C ASN A 88 6.09 2.24 -0.55
N ILE A 89 7.07 2.19 -1.45
CA ILE A 89 7.14 1.20 -2.54
C ILE A 89 7.90 -0.03 -2.05
N THR A 90 7.29 -1.20 -2.24
CA THR A 90 7.94 -2.46 -1.95
C THR A 90 9.19 -2.67 -2.80
N THR A 91 10.28 -3.13 -2.17
CA THR A 91 11.40 -3.78 -2.85
C THR A 91 11.39 -5.28 -2.60
N GLY A 92 10.30 -5.82 -2.04
CA GLY A 92 10.07 -7.25 -1.85
C GLY A 92 9.40 -7.91 -3.06
N GLY A 93 8.51 -7.18 -3.74
CA GLY A 93 7.79 -7.67 -4.91
C GLY A 93 6.92 -8.90 -4.61
N GLY A 94 6.89 -9.83 -5.57
CA GLY A 94 6.32 -11.18 -5.42
C GLY A 94 7.41 -12.22 -5.15
N LEU A 95 7.01 -13.37 -4.58
CA LEU A 95 7.95 -14.41 -4.08
C LEU A 95 8.94 -14.96 -5.12
N ASN A 96 8.60 -14.90 -6.42
CA ASN A 96 9.40 -15.48 -7.50
C ASN A 96 10.19 -14.44 -8.32
N MET A 97 10.26 -13.19 -7.87
CA MET A 97 10.99 -12.12 -8.56
C MET A 97 12.47 -12.15 -8.24
N THR A 98 13.31 -11.83 -9.23
CA THR A 98 14.74 -11.62 -9.02
C THR A 98 15.00 -10.31 -8.26
N VAL A 99 16.24 -10.08 -7.83
CA VAL A 99 16.60 -8.79 -7.21
C VAL A 99 16.51 -7.65 -8.22
N GLU A 100 16.90 -7.90 -9.48
CA GLU A 100 16.83 -6.90 -10.56
C GLU A 100 15.38 -6.47 -10.81
N ASP A 101 14.44 -7.43 -10.81
CA ASP A 101 13.02 -7.13 -10.95
C ASP A 101 12.50 -6.25 -9.80
N ARG A 102 13.14 -6.27 -8.62
CA ARG A 102 12.62 -5.69 -7.37
C ARG A 102 13.14 -4.28 -7.07
N LEU A 103 14.04 -3.73 -7.88
CA LEU A 103 14.71 -2.45 -7.68
C LEU A 103 14.45 -1.47 -8.83
#